data_AF-A0A7Z7YST2-F1
#
_entry.id   AF-A0A7Z7YST2-F1
#
_cell.length_a   1.000
_cell.length_b   1.000
_cell.length_c   1.000
_cell.angle_alpha   90.00
_cell.angle_beta   90.00
_cell.angle_gamma   90.00
#
_symmetry.space_group_name_H-M   'P 1'
#
loop_
_entity.id
_entity.type
_entity.pdbx_description
1 polymer ?
#
loop_
_entity_poly.entity_id
_entity_poly.type
_entity_poly.pdbx_seq_one_letter_code
_entity_poly.pdbx_strand_id
1 'polypeptide(L)'
;NKNEKLPFNTQITDLLKYFNNDTTQDHRFKSLLATPMVTSFPQLYILGMSNRSAKLAAQRGLPFVIARMGQSETDLHEAISTYRKYFKAYHGEINNAKPYVILATFVVTASNLSRVKQLLHTLQLWLMRINYLNQPKS
;
A
#
# COMPACT_ATOMS: atom_id res chain seq x y z
N ASN A 1 -6.64 20.08 17.41
CA ASN A 1 -5.42 20.87 17.12
C ASN A 1 -5.00 20.58 15.68
N LYS A 2 -4.95 21.56 14.77
CA LYS A 2 -4.76 21.34 13.32
C LYS A 2 -3.35 20.82 12.97
N ASN A 3 -2.41 20.91 13.91
CA ASN A 3 -0.99 20.59 13.72
C ASN A 3 -0.60 19.19 14.23
N GLU A 4 -1.53 18.45 14.82
CA GLU A 4 -1.23 17.14 15.41
C GLU A 4 -1.36 16.04 14.34
N LYS A 5 -0.26 15.32 14.07
CA LYS A 5 -0.28 14.19 13.14
C LYS A 5 -1.02 13.02 13.77
N LEU A 6 -2.20 12.73 13.25
CA LEU A 6 -3.00 11.60 13.68
C LEU A 6 -2.27 10.27 13.40
N PRO A 7 -2.39 9.27 14.29
CA PRO A 7 -1.88 7.94 14.01
C PRO A 7 -2.46 7.38 12.71
N PHE A 8 -1.62 6.72 11.91
CA PHE A 8 -2.04 6.17 10.61
C PHE A 8 -3.23 5.21 10.70
N ASN A 9 -3.29 4.42 11.77
CA ASN A 9 -4.43 3.54 12.06
C ASN A 9 -5.75 4.28 12.20
N THR A 10 -5.73 5.46 12.82
CA THR A 10 -6.92 6.32 12.98
C THR A 10 -7.33 6.86 11.62
N GLN A 11 -6.38 7.33 10.81
CA GLN A 11 -6.65 7.82 9.47
C GLN A 11 -7.31 6.77 8.56
N ILE A 12 -6.86 5.50 8.62
CA ILE A 12 -7.49 4.40 7.87
C ILE A 12 -8.94 4.20 8.34
N THR A 13 -9.17 4.21 9.66
CA THR A 13 -10.52 4.04 10.22
C THR A 13 -11.45 5.17 9.78
N ASP A 14 -10.97 6.42 9.84
CA ASP A 14 -11.75 7.57 9.38
C ASP A 14 -12.11 7.44 7.89
N LEU A 15 -11.13 7.04 7.06
CA LEU A 15 -11.33 6.91 5.62
C LEU A 15 -12.34 5.81 5.28
N LEU A 16 -12.24 4.64 5.92
CA LEU A 16 -13.22 3.55 5.78
C LEU A 16 -14.62 4.02 6.20
N LYS A 17 -14.73 4.82 7.26
CA LYS A 17 -15.99 5.38 7.73
C LYS A 17 -16.60 6.33 6.69
N TYR A 18 -15.80 7.23 6.15
CA TYR A 18 -16.27 8.19 5.13
C TYR A 18 -16.74 7.50 3.85
N PHE A 19 -16.08 6.40 3.46
CA PHE A 19 -16.49 5.64 2.29
C PHE A 19 -17.60 4.62 2.55
N ASN A 20 -18.01 4.30 3.77
CA ASN A 20 -19.14 3.37 3.96
C ASN A 20 -20.43 4.09 4.36
N ASN A 21 -20.40 5.41 4.51
CA ASN A 21 -21.47 6.21 5.12
C ASN A 21 -22.00 5.60 6.43
N ASP A 22 -21.14 4.89 7.17
CA ASP A 22 -21.52 4.21 8.40
C ASP A 22 -21.74 5.26 9.50
N THR A 23 -23.01 5.48 9.83
CA THR A 23 -23.47 6.35 10.92
C THR A 23 -23.93 5.55 12.13
N THR A 24 -23.80 4.22 12.12
CA THR A 24 -24.31 3.34 13.17
C THR A 24 -23.24 3.14 14.26
N GLN A 25 -22.00 2.86 13.85
CA GLN A 25 -20.88 2.68 14.77
C GLN A 25 -20.44 3.99 15.41
N ASP A 26 -19.94 3.89 16.64
CA ASP A 26 -19.37 5.04 17.33
C ASP A 26 -18.06 5.47 16.67
N HIS A 27 -17.97 6.75 16.32
CA HIS A 27 -16.83 7.30 15.60
C HIS A 27 -16.72 8.79 15.90
N ARG A 28 -15.49 9.30 16.02
CA ARG A 28 -15.20 10.71 16.34
C ARG A 28 -15.82 11.74 15.37
N PHE A 29 -16.28 11.27 14.21
CA PHE A 29 -16.94 12.07 13.18
C PHE A 29 -18.28 11.48 12.74
N LYS A 30 -18.99 10.75 13.61
CA LYS A 30 -20.20 9.97 13.29
C LYS A 30 -21.20 10.72 12.39
N SER A 31 -21.53 11.97 12.71
CA SER A 31 -22.50 12.81 11.98
C SER A 31 -22.00 13.40 10.65
N LEU A 32 -20.71 13.31 10.34
CA LEU A 32 -20.16 13.87 9.09
C LEU A 32 -20.33 12.91 7.91
N LEU A 33 -20.83 13.43 6.80
CA LEU A 33 -20.97 12.72 5.54
C LEU A 33 -20.01 13.31 4.49
N ALA A 34 -19.32 12.45 3.75
CA ALA A 34 -18.39 12.86 2.70
C ALA A 34 -19.15 13.11 1.40
N THR A 35 -19.09 14.32 0.86
CA THR A 35 -19.77 14.70 -0.39
C THR A 35 -18.82 14.63 -1.60
N PRO A 36 -19.32 14.32 -2.81
CA PRO A 36 -20.71 13.99 -3.13
C PRO A 36 -21.12 12.60 -2.60
N MET A 37 -22.42 12.40 -2.41
CA MET A 37 -22.94 11.06 -2.09
C MET A 37 -22.75 10.15 -3.30
N VAL A 38 -21.96 9.09 -3.16
CA VAL A 38 -21.68 8.11 -4.21
C VAL A 38 -22.39 6.79 -3.92
N THR A 39 -22.82 6.09 -4.97
CA THR A 39 -23.46 4.77 -4.88
C THR A 39 -22.44 3.63 -4.88
N SER A 40 -21.19 3.92 -5.24
CA SER A 40 -20.08 2.97 -5.24
C SER A 40 -18.90 3.53 -4.46
N PHE A 41 -18.21 2.68 -3.72
CA PHE A 41 -17.08 3.08 -2.91
C PHE A 41 -15.76 2.59 -3.52
N PRO A 42 -14.69 3.41 -3.45
CA PRO A 42 -13.40 2.99 -3.97
C PRO A 42 -12.83 1.85 -3.13
N GLN A 43 -12.21 0.88 -3.79
CA GLN A 43 -11.44 -0.14 -3.09
C GLN A 43 -10.18 0.49 -2.50
N LEU A 44 -9.98 0.30 -1.20
CA LEU A 44 -8.80 0.80 -0.50
C LEU A 44 -7.66 -0.20 -0.54
N TYR A 45 -6.45 0.31 -0.68
CA TYR A 45 -5.21 -0.45 -0.70
C TYR A 45 -4.24 0.13 0.32
N ILE A 46 -3.48 -0.72 1.00
CA ILE A 46 -2.36 -0.28 1.83
C ILE A 46 -1.06 -0.51 1.05
N LEU A 47 -0.36 0.58 0.75
CA LEU A 47 0.98 0.57 0.20
C LEU A 47 2.01 0.51 1.33
N GLY A 48 3.00 -0.37 1.22
CA GLY A 48 4.07 -0.46 2.20
C GLY A 48 5.33 -1.18 1.69
N MET A 49 6.34 -1.19 2.56
CA MET A 49 7.66 -1.76 2.30
C MET A 49 8.16 -2.62 3.48
N SER A 50 7.26 -3.12 4.34
CA SER A 50 7.67 -3.84 5.56
C SER A 50 6.65 -4.86 6.04
N ASN A 51 7.11 -5.76 6.92
CA ASN A 51 6.25 -6.70 7.66
C ASN A 51 5.21 -5.97 8.52
N ARG A 52 5.55 -4.79 9.05
CA ARG A 52 4.62 -3.96 9.84
C ARG A 52 3.44 -3.49 8.98
N SER A 53 3.71 -2.97 7.79
CA SER A 53 2.65 -2.56 6.84
C SER A 53 1.85 -3.76 6.33
N ALA A 54 2.51 -4.90 6.08
CA ALA A 54 1.85 -6.13 5.67
C ALA A 54 0.86 -6.64 6.73
N LYS A 55 1.27 -6.66 8.01
CA LYS A 55 0.42 -7.04 9.13
C LYS A 55 -0.76 -6.08 9.30
N LEU A 56 -0.53 -4.78 9.14
CA LEU A 56 -1.60 -3.78 9.20
C LEU A 56 -2.64 -4.01 8.09
N ALA A 57 -2.22 -4.23 6.85
CA ALA A 57 -3.12 -4.52 5.73
C ALA A 57 -3.96 -5.78 6.00
N ALA A 58 -3.30 -6.84 6.46
CA ALA A 58 -3.95 -8.09 6.83
C ALA A 58 -4.98 -7.92 7.96
N GLN A 59 -4.63 -7.19 9.03
CA GLN A 59 -5.55 -6.92 10.14
C GLN A 59 -6.79 -6.17 9.68
N ARG A 60 -6.64 -5.21 8.76
CA ARG A 60 -7.75 -4.43 8.22
C ARG A 60 -8.54 -5.14 7.12
N GLY A 61 -8.13 -6.34 6.71
CA GLY A 61 -8.77 -7.06 5.61
C GLY A 61 -8.60 -6.37 4.25
N LEU A 62 -7.60 -5.48 4.13
CA LEU A 62 -7.39 -4.68 2.92
C LEU A 62 -6.36 -5.35 1.99
N PRO A 63 -6.51 -5.17 0.67
CA PRO A 63 -5.45 -5.41 -0.31
C PRO A 63 -4.11 -4.77 0.08
N PHE A 64 -3.01 -5.50 -0.15
CA PHE A 64 -1.66 -5.04 0.14
C PHE A 64 -0.85 -4.77 -1.13
N VAL A 65 -0.24 -3.60 -1.21
CA VAL A 65 0.71 -3.25 -2.28
C VAL A 65 2.11 -3.19 -1.67
N ILE A 66 3.01 -4.05 -2.16
CA ILE A 66 4.40 -4.11 -1.71
C ILE A 66 5.30 -3.51 -2.80
N ALA A 67 6.12 -2.51 -2.43
CA ALA A 67 7.01 -1.84 -3.36
C ALA A 67 8.43 -2.42 -3.31
N ARG A 68 8.88 -3.03 -4.41
CA ARG A 68 10.25 -3.52 -4.59
C ARG A 68 11.17 -2.37 -5.05
N MET A 69 11.49 -1.47 -4.13
CA MET A 69 12.36 -0.31 -4.38
C MET A 69 13.60 -0.39 -3.47
N GLY A 70 14.52 -1.31 -3.80
CA GLY A 70 15.77 -1.51 -3.04
C GLY A 70 15.69 -2.54 -1.91
N GLN A 71 14.55 -3.18 -1.70
CA GLN A 71 14.41 -4.29 -0.75
C GLN A 71 15.11 -5.56 -1.22
N SER A 72 15.60 -6.37 -0.28
CA SER A 72 16.06 -7.72 -0.59
C SER A 72 14.88 -8.61 -1.01
N GLU A 73 15.18 -9.66 -1.77
CA GLU A 73 14.17 -10.65 -2.13
C GLU A 73 13.60 -11.37 -0.89
N THR A 74 14.43 -11.62 0.12
CA THR A 74 14.03 -12.20 1.41
C THR A 74 12.98 -11.33 2.11
N ASP A 75 13.23 -10.02 2.24
CA ASP A 75 12.30 -9.09 2.90
C ASP A 75 10.96 -9.02 2.15
N LEU A 76 11.01 -9.07 0.81
CA LEU A 76 9.83 -9.06 -0.04
C LEU A 76 8.96 -10.30 0.21
N HIS A 77 9.57 -11.49 0.17
CA HIS A 77 8.87 -12.75 0.44
C HIS A 77 8.33 -12.80 1.87
N GLU A 78 9.09 -12.32 2.85
CA GLU A 78 8.67 -12.28 4.25
C GLU A 78 7.45 -11.37 4.45
N ALA A 79 7.43 -10.18 3.82
CA ALA A 79 6.32 -9.26 3.89
C ALA A 79 5.05 -9.84 3.26
N ILE A 80 5.17 -10.49 2.09
CA ILE A 80 4.05 -11.13 1.41
C ILE A 80 3.52 -12.32 2.23
N SER A 81 4.42 -13.16 2.76
CA SER A 81 4.07 -14.30 3.61
C SER A 81 3.37 -13.84 4.89
N THR A 82 3.90 -12.80 5.54
CA THR A 82 3.30 -12.15 6.71
C THR A 82 1.88 -11.68 6.40
N TYR A 83 1.68 -10.94 5.31
CA TYR A 83 0.35 -10.49 4.90
C TYR A 83 -0.62 -11.68 4.75
N ARG A 84 -0.26 -12.68 3.94
CA ARG A 84 -1.13 -13.84 3.67
C ARG A 84 -1.47 -14.62 4.93
N LYS A 85 -0.49 -14.85 5.81
CA LYS A 85 -0.66 -15.56 7.09
C LYS A 85 -1.67 -14.84 7.99
N TYR A 86 -1.45 -13.55 8.24
CA TYR A 86 -2.34 -12.79 9.12
C TYR A 86 -3.71 -12.55 8.49
N PHE A 87 -3.79 -12.36 7.17
CA PHE A 87 -5.07 -12.17 6.49
C PHE A 87 -5.95 -13.41 6.66
N LYS A 88 -5.38 -14.61 6.43
CA LYS A 88 -6.08 -15.87 6.68
C LYS A 88 -6.53 -16.00 8.14
N ALA A 89 -5.67 -15.63 9.08
CA ALA A 89 -5.98 -15.73 10.51
C ALA A 89 -7.12 -14.80 10.97
N TYR A 90 -7.24 -13.60 10.39
CA TYR A 90 -8.28 -12.63 10.79
C TYR A 90 -9.56 -12.71 9.95
N HIS A 91 -9.45 -13.06 8.65
CA HIS A 91 -10.54 -12.91 7.69
C HIS A 91 -10.83 -14.19 6.88
N GLY A 92 -10.07 -15.27 7.08
CA GLY A 92 -10.17 -16.48 6.24
C GLY A 92 -11.50 -17.23 6.33
N GLU A 93 -12.22 -17.10 7.44
CA GLU A 93 -13.54 -17.71 7.64
C GLU A 93 -14.70 -16.81 7.20
N ILE A 94 -14.43 -15.52 6.96
CA ILE A 94 -15.45 -14.53 6.60
C ILE A 94 -15.63 -14.54 5.09
N ASN A 95 -16.81 -14.97 4.62
CA ASN A 95 -17.25 -14.86 3.22
C ASN A 95 -16.25 -15.37 2.17
N ASN A 96 -15.43 -16.38 2.53
CA ASN A 96 -14.38 -16.92 1.66
C ASN A 96 -13.41 -15.84 1.15
N ALA A 97 -13.14 -14.81 1.96
CA ALA A 97 -12.27 -13.70 1.60
C ALA A 97 -10.86 -14.19 1.26
N LYS A 98 -10.32 -13.71 0.13
CA LYS A 98 -8.99 -14.12 -0.36
C LYS A 98 -7.98 -12.97 -0.21
N PRO A 99 -6.76 -13.25 0.28
CA PRO A 99 -5.71 -12.23 0.35
C PRO A 99 -5.36 -11.75 -1.07
N TYR A 100 -5.21 -10.44 -1.24
CA TYR A 100 -4.87 -9.82 -2.52
C TYR A 100 -3.60 -8.97 -2.39
N VAL A 101 -2.60 -9.26 -3.24
CA VAL A 101 -1.30 -8.60 -3.20
C VAL A 101 -0.93 -8.05 -4.58
N ILE A 102 -0.47 -6.81 -4.62
CA ILE A 102 0.14 -6.19 -5.79
C ILE A 102 1.64 -5.99 -5.51
N LEU A 103 2.49 -6.38 -6.46
CA LEU A 103 3.92 -6.06 -6.46
C LEU A 103 4.16 -4.81 -7.32
N ALA A 104 4.58 -3.71 -6.71
CA ALA A 104 5.03 -2.53 -7.42
C ALA A 104 6.54 -2.64 -7.70
N THR A 105 6.93 -2.71 -8.97
CA THR A 105 8.33 -2.86 -9.41
C THR A 105 8.57 -2.12 -10.73
N PHE A 106 9.83 -1.81 -11.02
CA PHE A 106 10.24 -1.34 -12.34
C PHE A 106 10.25 -2.50 -13.34
N VAL A 107 9.79 -2.21 -14.56
CA VAL A 107 9.85 -3.14 -15.70
C VAL A 107 10.37 -2.34 -16.89
N VAL A 108 11.42 -2.85 -17.54
CA VAL A 108 11.97 -2.26 -18.77
C VAL A 108 11.72 -3.21 -19.92
N THR A 109 11.07 -2.71 -20.98
CA THR A 109 10.78 -3.46 -22.20
C THR A 109 11.19 -2.66 -23.42
N ALA A 110 11.56 -3.34 -24.51
CA ALA A 110 11.87 -2.74 -25.80
C ALA A 110 11.74 -3.80 -26.91
N SER A 111 11.82 -3.35 -28.16
CA SER A 111 11.72 -4.22 -29.34
C SER A 111 12.87 -5.22 -29.50
N ASN A 112 14.03 -4.98 -28.86
CA ASN A 112 15.16 -5.90 -28.89
C ASN A 112 16.00 -5.83 -27.61
N LEU A 113 16.81 -6.87 -27.38
CA LEU A 113 17.60 -7.04 -26.16
C LEU A 113 18.68 -5.95 -25.98
N SER A 114 19.27 -5.46 -27.07
CA SER A 114 20.26 -4.37 -27.00
C SER A 114 19.64 -3.10 -26.41
N ARG A 115 18.43 -2.75 -26.88
CA ARG A 115 17.70 -1.59 -26.37
C ARG A 115 17.25 -1.76 -24.92
N VAL A 116 16.81 -2.97 -24.53
CA VAL A 116 16.50 -3.27 -23.12
C VAL A 116 17.71 -3.02 -22.23
N LYS A 117 18.90 -3.50 -22.62
CA LYS A 117 20.14 -3.31 -21.85
C LYS A 117 20.50 -1.82 -21.69
N GLN A 118 20.38 -1.03 -22.76
CA GLN A 118 20.63 0.41 -22.71
C GLN A 118 19.67 1.12 -21.73
N LEU A 119 18.36 0.86 -21.84
CA LEU A 119 17.36 1.47 -20.97
C LEU A 119 17.50 1.02 -19.52
N LEU A 120 17.85 -0.25 -19.28
CA LEU A 120 18.11 -0.77 -17.95
C LEU A 120 19.32 -0.07 -17.31
N HIS A 121 20.39 0.15 -18.08
CA HIS A 121 21.55 0.90 -17.61
C HIS A 121 21.16 2.35 -17.26
N THR A 122 20.36 3.02 -18.09
CA THR A 122 19.84 4.37 -17.75
C THR A 122 19.02 4.36 -16.47
N LEU A 123 18.13 3.39 -16.28
CA LEU A 123 17.35 3.23 -15.04
C LEU A 123 18.27 3.03 -13.82
N GLN A 124 19.30 2.20 -13.94
CA GLN A 124 20.27 1.98 -12.87
C GLN A 124 21.01 3.26 -12.49
N LEU A 125 21.49 4.05 -13.46
CA LEU A 125 22.13 5.34 -13.21
C LEU A 125 21.18 6.32 -12.53
N TRP A 126 19.92 6.35 -12.95
CA TRP A 126 18.89 7.16 -12.31
C TRP A 126 18.62 6.71 -10.86
N LEU A 127 18.51 5.41 -10.61
CA LEU A 127 18.34 4.84 -9.26
C LEU A 127 19.53 5.18 -8.35
N MET A 128 20.76 5.08 -8.87
CA MET A 128 21.95 5.52 -8.13
C MET A 128 21.84 7.00 -7.77
N ARG A 129 21.54 7.87 -8.74
CA ARG A 129 21.38 9.31 -8.51
C ARG A 129 20.35 9.62 -7.42
N ILE A 130 19.18 8.99 -7.45
CA ILE A 130 18.13 9.28 -6.46
C ILE A 130 18.45 8.74 -5.07
N ASN A 131 19.26 7.67 -4.98
CA ASN A 131 19.70 7.07 -3.73
C ASN A 131 20.91 7.77 -3.09
N TYR A 132 21.60 8.66 -3.82
CA TYR A 132 22.63 9.50 -3.21
C TYR A 132 21.99 10.54 -2.28
N LEU A 133 22.32 10.45 -1.00
CA LEU A 133 21.76 11.24 0.12
C LEU A 133 22.03 12.75 0.02
N ASN A 134 22.96 13.19 -0.85
CA ASN A 134 23.32 14.59 -1.04
C ASN A 134 23.07 15.04 -2.48
N GLN A 135 21.81 15.16 -2.87
CA GLN A 135 21.48 15.79 -4.15
C GLN A 135 21.69 17.31 -4.05
N PRO A 136 22.40 17.95 -5.00
CA PRO A 136 22.40 19.41 -5.09
C PRO A 136 20.96 19.90 -5.28
N LYS A 137 20.62 21.02 -4.64
CA LYS A 137 19.29 21.61 -4.77
C LYS A 137 19.06 21.97 -6.25
N SER A 138 17.90 21.58 -6.76
CA SER A 138 17.40 21.93 -8.10
C SER A 138 17.19 23.44 -8.23
#